data_AF-A0A9D8K8H2-F1
#
_entry.id   AF-A0A9D8K8H2-F1
#
_cell.length_a   1.000
_cell.length_b   1.000
_cell.length_c   1.000
_cell.angle_alpha   90.00
_cell.angle_beta   90.00
_cell.angle_gamma   90.00
#
_symmetry.space_group_name_H-M   'P 1'
#
loop_
_entity.id
_entity.type
_entity.pdbx_description
1 polymer ?
#
loop_
_entity_poly.entity_id
_entity_poly.type
_entity_poly.pdbx_seq_one_letter_code
_entity_poly.pdbx_strand_id
1 'polypeptide(L)'
;VGFAEELLFRGWLWGELADHLGAGRSALAQAAVFSLVHARPDLRAAGLLGVLVGLGLLGLALALRRWVDGGPLWGAVGLHGGLVGGWFALQQGALAIRADAPPWLVGPGGANPNPVGGALGWLGLAGLSVLLARARRQAVARGITDNARSCP
;
A
#
# COMPACT_ATOMS: atom_id res chain seq x y z
N VAL A 1 0.84 -1.00 -15.00
CA VAL A 1 1.14 -0.21 -13.79
C VAL A 1 1.53 -1.13 -12.63
N GLY A 2 0.61 -1.85 -11.98
CA GLY A 2 0.90 -2.65 -10.78
C GLY A 2 2.04 -3.67 -10.91
N PHE A 3 2.10 -4.45 -11.99
CA PHE A 3 3.18 -5.45 -12.16
C PHE A 3 4.59 -4.84 -12.18
N ALA A 4 4.82 -3.86 -13.06
CA ALA A 4 6.13 -3.23 -13.23
C ALA A 4 6.56 -2.49 -11.95
N GLU A 5 5.63 -1.80 -11.30
CA GLU A 5 5.92 -1.09 -10.05
C GLU A 5 6.23 -2.05 -8.90
N GLU A 6 5.51 -3.16 -8.75
CA GLU A 6 5.86 -4.15 -7.73
C GLU A 6 7.23 -4.79 -7.99
N LEU A 7 7.59 -5.05 -9.25
CA LEU A 7 8.92 -5.53 -9.58
C LEU A 7 10.01 -4.53 -9.18
N LEU A 8 9.79 -3.24 -9.44
CA LEU A 8 10.73 -2.17 -9.09
C LEU A 8 10.83 -1.94 -7.58
N PHE A 9 9.71 -1.63 -6.91
CA PHE A 9 9.73 -1.18 -5.51
C PHE A 9 9.86 -2.32 -4.53
N ARG A 10 9.17 -3.44 -4.78
CA ARG A 10 9.17 -4.58 -3.86
C ARG A 10 10.22 -5.57 -4.29
N GLY A 11 10.35 -5.87 -5.58
CA GLY A 11 11.38 -6.77 -6.10
C GLY A 11 12.78 -6.23 -5.87
N TRP A 12 13.18 -5.24 -6.66
CA TRP A 12 14.55 -4.72 -6.69
C TRP A 12 14.87 -3.77 -5.53
N LEU A 13 14.19 -2.63 -5.41
CA LEU A 13 14.54 -1.57 -4.46
C LEU A 13 14.53 -2.07 -3.00
N TRP A 14 13.54 -2.90 -2.64
CA TRP A 14 13.53 -3.50 -1.31
C TRP A 14 14.79 -4.34 -1.07
N GLY A 15 15.15 -5.21 -2.02
CA GLY A 15 16.31 -6.09 -1.90
C GLY A 15 17.58 -5.29 -1.59
N GLU A 16 17.86 -4.28 -2.41
CA GLU A 16 19.00 -3.37 -2.21
C GLU A 16 18.96 -2.67 -0.84
N LEU A 17 17.80 -2.15 -0.45
CA LEU A 17 17.65 -1.49 0.85
C LEU A 17 17.78 -2.47 2.02
N ALA A 18 17.41 -3.73 1.86
CA ALA A 18 17.48 -4.73 2.91
C ALA A 18 18.93 -5.11 3.24
N ASP A 19 19.80 -5.13 2.24
CA ASP A 19 21.23 -5.41 2.40
C ASP A 19 21.94 -4.32 3.24
N HIS A 20 21.40 -3.10 3.26
CA HIS A 20 21.98 -1.97 4.00
C HIS A 20 21.22 -1.59 5.28
N LEU A 21 19.89 -1.72 5.31
CA LEU A 21 19.04 -1.21 6.40
C LEU A 21 18.33 -2.31 7.19
N GLY A 22 18.36 -3.56 6.71
CA GLY A 22 17.56 -4.67 7.22
C GLY A 22 16.08 -4.60 6.79
N ALA A 23 15.42 -5.76 6.82
CA ALA A 23 14.11 -5.95 6.19
C ALA A 23 13.00 -5.01 6.70
N GLY A 24 13.00 -4.66 7.99
CA GLY A 24 11.98 -3.78 8.57
C GLY A 24 12.11 -2.33 8.08
N ARG A 25 13.33 -1.80 8.06
CA ARG A 25 13.60 -0.43 7.63
C ARG A 25 13.53 -0.30 6.11
N SER A 26 13.92 -1.32 5.36
CA SER A 26 13.79 -1.34 3.91
C SER A 26 12.32 -1.27 3.47
N ALA A 27 11.39 -1.92 4.19
CA ALA A 27 9.96 -1.80 3.95
C ALA A 27 9.45 -0.37 4.14
N LEU A 28 9.86 0.33 5.21
CA LEU A 28 9.48 1.73 5.41
C LEU A 28 10.11 2.66 4.38
N ALA A 29 11.39 2.47 4.08
CA ALA A 29 12.13 3.29 3.12
C ALA A 29 11.56 3.15 1.70
N GLN A 30 11.25 1.93 1.24
CA GLN A 30 10.62 1.77 -0.07
C GLN A 30 9.25 2.45 -0.13
N ALA A 31 8.49 2.48 0.98
CA ALA A 31 7.12 3.01 1.01
C ALA A 31 7.16 4.53 0.87
N ALA A 32 8.14 5.14 1.54
CA ALA A 32 8.44 6.55 1.41
C ALA A 32 8.87 6.89 -0.02
N VAL A 33 9.81 6.14 -0.61
CA VAL A 33 10.23 6.38 -2.00
C VAL A 33 9.08 6.21 -2.97
N PHE A 34 8.29 5.12 -2.84
CA PHE A 34 7.08 4.87 -3.63
C PHE A 34 6.11 6.05 -3.54
N SER A 35 5.87 6.60 -2.36
CA SER A 35 5.02 7.77 -2.19
C SER A 35 5.58 9.01 -2.89
N LEU A 36 6.85 9.33 -2.66
CA LEU A 36 7.48 10.56 -3.15
C LEU A 36 7.59 10.62 -4.68
N VAL A 37 7.91 9.50 -5.35
CA VAL A 37 8.00 9.46 -6.82
C VAL A 37 6.65 9.59 -7.52
N HIS A 38 5.56 9.43 -6.77
CA HIS A 38 4.19 9.62 -7.23
C HIS A 38 3.60 10.98 -6.80
N ALA A 39 4.44 11.90 -6.32
CA ALA A 39 4.03 13.26 -5.99
C ALA A 39 3.33 13.94 -7.18
N ARG A 40 2.23 14.63 -6.89
CA ARG A 40 1.41 15.36 -7.86
C ARG A 40 1.53 16.87 -7.59
N PRO A 41 2.56 17.54 -8.13
CA PRO A 41 2.82 18.95 -7.85
C PRO A 41 1.72 19.89 -8.38
N ASP A 42 0.84 19.37 -9.25
CA ASP A 42 -0.38 20.02 -9.71
C ASP A 42 -1.46 20.18 -8.61
N LEU A 43 -1.35 19.45 -7.50
CA LEU A 43 -2.27 19.57 -6.37
C LEU A 43 -1.87 20.69 -5.40
N ARG A 44 -2.86 21.31 -4.77
CA ARG A 44 -2.65 22.17 -3.59
C ARG A 44 -1.96 21.39 -2.48
N ALA A 45 -1.19 22.07 -1.62
CA ALA A 45 -0.39 21.47 -0.56
C ALA A 45 -1.14 20.40 0.27
N ALA A 46 -2.35 20.69 0.73
CA ALA A 46 -3.16 19.74 1.49
C ALA A 46 -3.54 18.48 0.69
N GLY A 47 -3.88 18.63 -0.59
CA GLY A 47 -4.19 17.51 -1.48
C GLY A 47 -2.94 16.67 -1.80
N LEU A 48 -1.80 17.33 -2.05
CA LEU A 48 -0.51 16.67 -2.24
C LEU A 48 -0.13 15.84 -1.00
N LEU A 49 -0.15 16.46 0.18
CA LEU A 49 0.13 15.76 1.45
C LEU A 49 -0.80 14.57 1.63
N GLY A 50 -2.09 14.74 1.35
CA GLY A 50 -3.04 13.66 1.50
C GLY A 50 -2.76 12.48 0.58
N VAL A 51 -2.44 12.74 -0.69
CA VAL A 51 -2.03 11.71 -1.66
C VAL A 51 -0.73 11.03 -1.22
N LEU A 52 0.27 11.78 -0.78
CA LEU A 52 1.54 11.20 -0.32
C LEU A 52 1.35 10.30 0.91
N VAL A 53 0.55 10.72 1.88
CA VAL A 53 0.21 9.89 3.06
C VAL A 53 -0.46 8.58 2.61
N GLY A 54 -1.47 8.68 1.75
CA GLY A 54 -2.17 7.51 1.24
C GLY A 54 -1.28 6.55 0.45
N LEU A 55 -0.43 7.08 -0.42
CA LEU A 55 0.52 6.27 -1.19
C LEU A 55 1.59 5.64 -0.30
N GLY A 56 1.99 6.32 0.79
CA GLY A 56 2.87 5.72 1.81
C GLY A 56 2.19 4.56 2.53
N LEU A 57 0.91 4.71 2.89
CA LEU A 57 0.11 3.63 3.49
C LEU A 57 -0.09 2.45 2.52
N LEU A 58 -0.38 2.72 1.24
CA LEU A 58 -0.42 1.70 0.19
C LEU A 58 0.95 1.02 0.03
N GLY A 59 2.01 1.83 0.04
CA GLY A 59 3.42 1.47 0.14
C GLY A 59 3.65 0.32 1.12
N LEU A 60 3.29 0.61 2.38
CA LEU A 60 3.41 -0.29 3.53
C LEU A 60 2.48 -1.49 3.46
N ALA A 61 1.22 -1.32 3.03
CA ALA A 61 0.25 -2.41 2.92
C ALA A 61 0.73 -3.48 1.93
N LEU A 62 1.25 -3.06 0.78
CA LEU A 62 1.85 -3.96 -0.22
C LEU A 62 3.11 -4.63 0.33
N ALA A 63 3.90 -3.91 1.13
CA ALA A 63 5.07 -4.48 1.77
C ALA A 63 4.72 -5.60 2.76
N LEU A 64 3.72 -5.34 3.60
CA LEU A 64 3.16 -6.32 4.53
C LEU A 64 2.54 -7.50 3.80
N ARG A 65 1.87 -7.27 2.67
CA ARG A 65 1.27 -8.33 1.86
C ARG A 65 2.34 -9.32 1.38
N ARG A 66 3.46 -8.82 0.83
CA ARG A 66 4.58 -9.67 0.42
C ARG A 66 5.13 -10.52 1.56
N TRP A 67 5.23 -9.97 2.77
CA TRP A 67 5.67 -10.77 3.93
C TRP A 67 4.68 -11.85 4.32
N VAL A 68 3.38 -11.55 4.32
CA VAL A 68 2.34 -12.55 4.61
C VAL A 68 2.37 -13.69 3.58
N ASP A 69 2.65 -13.36 2.32
CA ASP A 69 2.76 -14.33 1.23
C ASP A 69 4.09 -15.14 1.26
N GLY A 70 5.04 -14.79 2.16
CA GLY A 70 6.34 -15.48 2.28
C GLY A 70 7.39 -15.04 1.26
N GLY A 71 7.20 -13.90 0.58
CA GLY A 71 8.18 -13.35 -0.37
C GLY A 71 7.73 -13.19 -1.83
N PRO A 72 6.84 -14.01 -2.40
CA PRO A 72 6.32 -13.81 -3.76
C PRO A 72 5.63 -12.45 -3.96
N LEU A 73 5.68 -11.94 -5.19
CA LEU A 73 5.11 -10.63 -5.55
C LEU A 73 3.62 -10.68 -5.93
N TRP A 74 3.07 -11.86 -6.23
CA TRP A 74 1.74 -11.97 -6.85
C TRP A 74 0.61 -11.35 -6.03
N GLY A 75 0.63 -11.51 -4.69
CA GLY A 75 -0.38 -10.88 -3.84
C GLY A 75 -0.26 -9.37 -3.79
N ALA A 76 0.97 -8.82 -3.84
CA ALA A 76 1.18 -7.38 -3.97
C ALA A 76 0.74 -6.87 -5.34
N VAL A 77 1.08 -7.57 -6.43
CA VAL A 77 0.66 -7.22 -7.80
C VAL A 77 -0.86 -7.20 -7.93
N GLY A 78 -1.53 -8.24 -7.41
CA GLY A 78 -2.98 -8.33 -7.43
C GLY A 78 -3.65 -7.23 -6.60
N LEU A 79 -3.14 -6.96 -5.39
CA LEU A 79 -3.67 -5.91 -4.53
C LEU A 79 -3.48 -4.52 -5.16
N HIS A 80 -2.27 -4.21 -5.66
CA HIS A 80 -1.98 -2.92 -6.28
C HIS A 80 -2.79 -2.74 -7.57
N GLY A 81 -2.72 -3.70 -8.48
CA GLY A 81 -3.46 -3.67 -9.74
C GLY A 81 -4.96 -3.59 -9.52
N GLY A 82 -5.49 -4.32 -8.54
CA GLY A 82 -6.91 -4.28 -8.17
C GLY A 82 -7.35 -2.91 -7.63
N LEU A 83 -6.56 -2.27 -6.77
CA LEU A 83 -6.87 -0.93 -6.24
C LEU A 83 -6.82 0.14 -7.34
N VAL A 84 -5.80 0.11 -8.20
CA VAL A 84 -5.70 1.07 -9.32
C VAL A 84 -6.79 0.84 -10.35
N GLY A 85 -7.05 -0.43 -10.72
CA GLY A 85 -8.14 -0.80 -11.63
C GLY A 85 -9.51 -0.44 -11.06
N GLY A 86 -9.72 -0.67 -9.76
CA GLY A 86 -10.93 -0.24 -9.05
C GLY A 86 -11.11 1.27 -9.08
N TRP A 87 -10.06 2.05 -8.86
CA TRP A 87 -10.12 3.50 -8.98
C TRP A 87 -10.47 3.95 -10.41
N PHE A 88 -9.91 3.32 -11.45
CA PHE A 88 -10.34 3.60 -12.83
C PHE A 88 -11.80 3.22 -13.06
N ALA A 89 -12.26 2.07 -12.56
CA ALA A 89 -13.67 1.69 -12.65
C ALA A 89 -14.59 2.73 -11.99
N LEU A 90 -14.23 3.25 -10.81
CA LEU A 90 -14.96 4.34 -10.14
C LEU A 90 -15.04 5.60 -11.01
N GLN A 91 -13.93 6.00 -11.63
CA GLN A 91 -13.89 7.15 -12.54
C GLN A 91 -14.77 6.92 -13.79
N GLN A 92 -14.91 5.68 -14.24
CA GLN A 92 -15.82 5.31 -15.33
C GLN A 92 -17.29 5.13 -14.89
N GLY A 93 -17.63 5.48 -13.65
CA GLY A 93 -19.01 5.46 -13.16
C GLY A 93 -19.48 4.14 -12.56
N ALA A 94 -18.56 3.22 -12.20
CA ALA A 94 -18.93 1.99 -11.48
C ALA A 94 -19.62 2.28 -10.14
N LEU A 95 -19.35 3.44 -9.54
CA LEU A 95 -20.05 3.96 -8.37
C LEU A 95 -20.13 5.49 -8.48
N ALA A 96 -21.30 6.06 -8.19
CA ALA A 96 -21.48 7.50 -8.17
C ALA A 96 -20.94 8.09 -6.85
N ILE A 97 -19.90 8.94 -6.94
CA ILE A 97 -19.46 9.79 -5.84
C ILE A 97 -20.17 11.13 -6.01
N ARG A 98 -20.82 11.62 -4.95
CA ARG A 98 -21.52 12.90 -4.99
C ARG A 98 -20.55 14.04 -5.29
N ALA A 99 -20.96 14.98 -6.14
CA ALA A 99 -20.13 16.12 -6.52
C ALA A 99 -19.81 17.07 -5.36
N ASP A 100 -20.64 17.07 -4.30
CA ASP A 100 -20.44 17.86 -3.09
C ASP A 100 -19.65 17.12 -2.00
N ALA A 101 -19.14 15.92 -2.29
CA ALA A 101 -18.35 15.15 -1.34
C ALA A 101 -17.05 15.91 -0.98
N PRO A 102 -16.74 16.06 0.32
CA PRO A 102 -15.60 16.87 0.72
C PRO A 102 -14.27 16.21 0.29
N PRO A 103 -13.32 16.97 -0.31
CA PRO A 103 -12.06 16.41 -0.80
C PRO A 103 -11.18 15.76 0.27
N TRP A 104 -11.30 16.16 1.54
CA TRP A 104 -10.56 15.50 2.63
C TRP A 104 -11.08 14.08 2.92
N LEU A 105 -12.34 13.77 2.56
CA LEU A 105 -12.98 12.48 2.80
C LEU A 105 -12.75 11.53 1.61
N VAL A 106 -13.13 11.97 0.40
CA VAL A 106 -13.07 11.15 -0.83
C VAL A 106 -11.78 11.33 -1.62
N GLY A 107 -10.94 12.28 -1.23
CA GLY A 107 -9.68 12.59 -1.88
C GLY A 107 -9.74 13.78 -2.85
N PRO A 108 -8.58 14.36 -3.19
CA PRO A 108 -8.47 15.48 -4.13
C PRO A 108 -8.70 15.02 -5.58
N GLY A 109 -8.99 15.95 -6.50
CA GLY A 109 -9.21 15.66 -7.93
C GLY A 109 -10.55 16.17 -8.49
N GLY A 110 -11.36 16.85 -7.68
CA GLY A 110 -12.61 17.46 -8.12
C GLY A 110 -13.61 16.41 -8.60
N ALA A 111 -14.02 16.48 -9.87
CA ALA A 111 -14.94 15.53 -10.48
C ALA A 111 -14.41 14.09 -10.54
N ASN A 112 -13.09 13.91 -10.48
CA ASN A 112 -12.43 12.61 -10.47
C ASN A 112 -11.59 12.47 -9.20
N PRO A 113 -12.22 12.30 -8.02
CA PRO A 113 -11.49 12.20 -6.77
C PRO A 113 -10.59 10.97 -6.77
N ASN A 114 -9.39 11.11 -6.19
CA ASN A 114 -8.50 10.00 -5.93
C ASN A 114 -8.60 9.57 -4.46
N PRO A 115 -9.30 8.45 -4.16
CA PRO A 115 -9.56 8.01 -2.78
C PRO A 115 -8.32 7.80 -1.94
N VAL A 116 -7.17 7.51 -2.56
CA VAL A 116 -5.89 7.36 -1.85
C VAL A 116 -5.54 8.61 -1.07
N GLY A 117 -5.92 9.80 -1.56
CA GLY A 117 -5.64 11.08 -0.93
C GLY A 117 -6.67 11.53 0.12
N GLY A 118 -7.68 10.71 0.41
CA GLY A 118 -8.75 11.04 1.36
C GLY A 118 -8.81 10.12 2.57
N ALA A 119 -9.50 10.57 3.61
CA ALA A 119 -9.65 9.83 4.86
C ALA A 119 -10.25 8.43 4.66
N LEU A 120 -11.18 8.24 3.71
CA LEU A 120 -11.73 6.91 3.41
C LEU A 120 -10.65 5.94 2.92
N GLY A 121 -9.78 6.39 2.00
CA GLY A 121 -8.66 5.58 1.52
C GLY A 121 -7.66 5.30 2.64
N TRP A 122 -7.34 6.29 3.47
CA TRP A 122 -6.41 6.10 4.59
C TRP A 122 -6.93 5.09 5.60
N LEU A 123 -8.21 5.16 5.99
CA LEU A 123 -8.81 4.21 6.92
C LEU A 123 -8.80 2.79 6.35
N GLY A 124 -9.15 2.64 5.06
CA GLY A 124 -9.09 1.35 4.37
C GLY A 124 -7.67 0.77 4.33
N LEU A 125 -6.68 1.57 3.94
CA LEU A 125 -5.28 1.14 3.84
C LEU A 125 -4.63 0.89 5.20
N ALA A 126 -4.92 1.73 6.20
CA ALA A 126 -4.45 1.54 7.57
C ALA A 126 -5.08 0.29 8.19
N GLY A 127 -6.39 0.09 8.01
CA GLY A 127 -7.10 -1.11 8.44
C GLY A 127 -6.50 -2.38 7.81
N LEU A 128 -6.30 -2.36 6.49
CA LEU A 128 -5.64 -3.45 5.77
C LEU A 128 -4.23 -3.71 6.30
N SER A 129 -3.43 -2.66 6.51
CA SER A 129 -2.08 -2.78 7.07
C SER A 129 -2.09 -3.42 8.46
N VAL A 130 -3.03 -3.03 9.33
CA VAL A 130 -3.20 -3.66 10.65
C VAL A 130 -3.55 -5.15 10.53
N LEU A 131 -4.46 -5.51 9.63
CA LEU A 131 -4.85 -6.90 9.40
C LEU A 131 -3.67 -7.74 8.90
N LEU A 132 -2.92 -7.25 7.92
CA LEU A 132 -1.73 -7.93 7.40
C LEU A 132 -0.63 -8.04 8.45
N ALA A 133 -0.41 -7.00 9.26
CA ALA A 133 0.56 -7.03 10.36
C ALA A 133 0.15 -8.04 11.45
N ARG A 134 -1.15 -8.20 11.73
CA ARG A 134 -1.66 -9.24 12.63
C ARG A 134 -1.44 -10.64 12.03
N ALA A 135 -1.79 -10.84 10.76
CA ALA A 135 -1.59 -12.11 10.06
C ALA A 135 -0.10 -12.52 10.06
N ARG A 136 0.81 -11.58 9.77
CA ARG A 136 2.25 -11.80 9.83
C ARG A 136 2.71 -12.26 11.22
N ARG A 137 2.27 -11.58 12.29
CA ARG A 137 2.61 -11.96 13.67
C ARG A 137 2.13 -13.35 14.02
N GLN A 138 0.92 -13.72 13.59
CA GLN A 138 0.35 -15.05 13.79
C GLN A 138 1.14 -16.13 13.02
N ALA A 139 1.54 -15.87 11.78
CA ALA A 139 2.35 -16.79 10.98
C ALA A 139 3.71 -17.05 11.64
N VAL A 140 4.38 -16.00 12.13
CA VAL A 140 5.66 -16.12 12.86
C VAL A 140 5.48 -16.93 14.16
N ALA A 141 4.44 -16.62 14.95
CA ALA A 141 4.18 -17.33 16.20
C ALA A 141 3.91 -18.83 15.97
N ARG A 142 3.12 -19.17 14.94
CA ARG A 142 2.85 -20.57 14.56
C ARG A 142 4.12 -21.31 14.14
N GLY A 143 4.98 -20.69 13.33
CA GLY A 143 6.25 -21.28 12.93
C GLY A 143 7.17 -21.59 14.12
N ILE A 144 7.19 -20.74 15.14
CA ILE A 144 7.93 -20.99 16.39
C ILE A 144 7.35 -22.20 17.14
N THR A 145 6.02 -22.27 17.28
CA THR A 145 5.38 -23.38 17.99
C THR A 145 5.54 -24.73 17.30
N ASP A 146 5.59 -24.74 15.97
CA ASP A 146 5.76 -25.99 15.21
C ASP A 146 7.21 -26.47 15.29
N ASN A 147 8.19 -25.56 15.18
CA ASN A 147 9.60 -25.90 15.36
C ASN A 147 9.90 -26.45 16.76
N ALA A 148 9.29 -25.87 17.80
CA ALA A 148 9.43 -26.34 19.18
C ALA A 148 8.83 -27.74 19.41
N ARG A 149 7.81 -28.13 18.63
CA ARG A 149 7.20 -29.48 18.70
C ARG A 149 7.98 -30.54 17.92
N SER A 150 8.84 -30.13 17.00
CA SER A 150 9.67 -31.03 16.18
C SER A 150 11.07 -31.31 16.75
N CYS A 151 11.49 -30.67 17.84
CA CYS A 151 12.72 -31.02 18.56
C CYS A 151 12.44 -32.18 19.55
N PRO A 152 13.07 -33.36 19.37
CA PRO A 152 12.91 -34.51 20.26
C PRO A 152 13.56 -34.33 21.64
#